data_AF-A0A534SIN3-F1
#
_entry.id   AF-A0A534SIN3-F1
#
_cell.length_a   1.000
_cell.length_b   1.000
_cell.length_c   1.000
_cell.angle_alpha   90.00
_cell.angle_beta   90.00
_cell.angle_gamma   90.00
#
_symmetry.space_group_name_H-M   'P 1'
#
loop_
_entity.id
_entity.type
_entity.pdbx_description
1 polymer ?
#
loop_
_entity_poly.entity_id
_entity_poly.type
_entity_poly.pdbx_seq_one_letter_code
_entity_poly.pdbx_strand_id
1 'polypeptide(L)'
;MRKLLITLLGGVALTAVTFGTPSLTWSSVRDEVRQFHVFLQDHPKVSTELRNNPKLVNNKKYLDKHDDLEKFLKRHPEVKNEILRHPNRVFGRYYRDERRYR
;
A
#
# COMPACT_ATOMS: atom_id res chain seq x y z
N MET A 1 -46.96 -4.62 -1.54
CA MET A 1 -46.48 -3.37 -2.18
C MET A 1 -44.96 -3.39 -2.10
N ARG A 2 -44.13 -3.21 -3.11
CA ARG A 2 -44.17 -3.05 -4.57
C ARG A 2 -42.76 -3.54 -5.01
N LYS A 3 -42.68 -4.52 -5.91
CA LYS A 3 -42.00 -4.45 -7.23
C LYS A 3 -40.47 -4.24 -7.21
N LEU A 4 -39.58 -4.94 -7.92
CA LEU A 4 -39.66 -5.92 -9.02
C LEU A 4 -38.22 -6.42 -9.35
N LEU A 5 -38.17 -7.66 -9.85
CA LEU A 5 -37.34 -8.18 -10.96
C LEU A 5 -35.81 -8.30 -10.88
N ILE A 6 -35.41 -9.57 -10.76
CA ILE A 6 -34.23 -10.21 -11.35
C ILE A 6 -34.36 -10.19 -12.89
N THR A 7 -33.29 -9.90 -13.64
CA THR A 7 -33.08 -10.50 -14.97
C THR A 7 -31.58 -10.68 -15.24
N LEU A 8 -31.18 -11.96 -15.34
CA LEU A 8 -29.91 -12.51 -15.84
C LEU A 8 -29.59 -12.04 -17.27
N LEU A 9 -28.29 -11.96 -17.63
CA LEU A 9 -27.67 -12.75 -18.72
C LEU A 9 -26.24 -12.28 -19.00
N GLY A 10 -25.29 -13.22 -19.01
CA GLY A 10 -23.95 -13.03 -19.57
C GLY A 10 -22.86 -13.59 -18.66
N GLY A 11 -22.44 -14.82 -18.93
CA GLY A 11 -21.37 -15.48 -18.17
C GLY A 11 -20.05 -14.73 -18.27
N VAL A 12 -19.46 -14.45 -17.11
CA VAL A 12 -18.02 -14.30 -16.91
C VAL A 12 -17.74 -14.91 -15.54
N ALA A 13 -16.74 -15.79 -15.47
CA ALA A 13 -16.30 -16.42 -14.23
C ALA A 13 -16.20 -15.39 -13.09
N LEU A 14 -16.77 -15.73 -11.93
CA LEU A 14 -16.54 -15.01 -10.68
C LEU A 14 -15.04 -15.07 -10.37
N THR A 15 -14.25 -14.11 -10.86
CA THR A 15 -13.07 -13.68 -10.13
C THR A 15 -13.58 -12.82 -9.00
N ALA A 16 -13.70 -13.43 -7.82
CA ALA A 16 -13.89 -12.67 -6.60
C ALA A 16 -12.69 -11.73 -6.44
N VAL A 17 -12.82 -10.49 -6.94
CA VAL A 17 -11.92 -9.44 -6.49
C VAL A 17 -12.36 -9.15 -5.07
N THR A 18 -11.73 -9.84 -4.13
CA THR A 18 -11.69 -9.46 -2.73
C THR A 18 -10.98 -8.11 -2.68
N PHE A 19 -11.71 -7.03 -2.95
CA PHE A 19 -11.29 -5.71 -2.54
C PHE A 19 -11.24 -5.77 -1.02
N GLY A 20 -10.03 -5.93 -0.50
CA GLY A 20 -9.75 -6.11 0.91
C GLY A 20 -10.52 -5.08 1.70
N THR A 21 -11.21 -5.54 2.74
CA THR A 21 -11.73 -4.67 3.78
C THR A 21 -10.55 -3.80 4.25
N PRO A 22 -10.57 -2.47 4.07
CA PRO A 22 -9.56 -1.63 4.71
C PRO A 22 -9.84 -1.75 6.20
N SER A 23 -9.11 -2.64 6.87
CA SER A 23 -9.04 -2.65 8.33
C SER A 23 -8.30 -1.37 8.71
N LEU A 24 -9.06 -0.28 8.82
CA LEU A 24 -8.64 1.05 9.28
C LEU A 24 -8.29 1.04 10.77
N THR A 25 -7.55 0.03 11.24
CA THR A 25 -6.95 0.10 12.56
C THR A 25 -5.63 0.84 12.38
N TRP A 26 -5.47 2.04 12.95
CA TRP A 26 -4.21 2.79 12.87
C TRP A 26 -2.98 1.98 13.32
N SER A 27 -3.17 0.90 14.07
CA SER A 27 -2.12 -0.08 14.39
C SER A 27 -1.58 -0.80 13.14
N SER A 28 -2.42 -1.16 12.16
CA SER A 28 -2.02 -1.94 10.97
C SER A 28 -1.06 -1.16 10.07
N VAL A 29 -1.39 0.09 9.71
CA VAL A 29 -0.56 0.95 8.84
C VAL A 29 0.84 1.15 9.45
N ARG A 30 0.94 1.26 10.77
CA ARG A 30 2.24 1.42 11.46
C ARG A 30 3.13 0.21 11.27
N ASP A 31 2.56 -0.98 11.46
CA ASP A 31 3.30 -2.22 11.34
C ASP A 31 3.69 -2.48 9.88
N GLU A 32 2.83 -2.14 8.93
CA GLU A 32 3.18 -2.20 7.51
C GLU A 32 4.29 -1.20 7.14
N VAL A 33 4.27 0.03 7.68
CA VAL A 33 5.37 1.00 7.47
C VAL A 33 6.68 0.51 8.10
N ARG A 34 6.64 -0.21 9.22
CA ARG A 34 7.85 -0.85 9.78
C ARG A 34 8.39 -1.94 8.85
N GLN A 35 7.51 -2.79 8.31
CA GLN A 35 7.92 -3.79 7.32
C GLN A 35 8.50 -3.13 6.07
N PHE A 36 7.92 -2.00 5.65
CA PHE A 36 8.48 -1.20 4.57
C PHE A 36 9.87 -0.65 4.91
N HIS A 37 10.11 -0.19 6.13
CA HIS A 37 11.46 0.24 6.58
C HIS A 37 12.48 -0.89 6.59
N VAL A 38 12.06 -2.11 6.92
CA VAL A 38 12.93 -3.30 6.81
C VAL A 38 13.25 -3.57 5.34
N PHE A 39 12.25 -3.60 4.48
CA PHE A 39 12.44 -3.74 3.03
C PHE A 39 13.42 -2.70 2.45
N LEU A 40 13.30 -1.44 2.89
CA LEU A 40 14.19 -0.36 2.46
C LEU A 40 15.62 -0.44 3.00
N GLN A 41 15.86 -1.19 4.08
CA GLN A 41 17.22 -1.47 4.57
C GLN A 41 17.94 -2.44 3.63
N ASP A 42 17.22 -3.45 3.13
CA ASP A 42 17.75 -4.40 2.15
C ASP A 42 17.88 -3.77 0.75
N HIS A 43 17.14 -2.70 0.46
CA HIS A 43 17.11 -2.00 -0.82
C HIS A 43 17.52 -0.51 -0.71
N PRO A 44 18.80 -0.19 -0.39
CA PRO A 44 19.24 1.18 -0.12
C PRO A 44 19.11 2.12 -1.31
N LYS A 45 19.25 1.61 -2.54
CA LYS A 45 19.04 2.40 -3.77
C LYS A 45 17.58 2.83 -3.92
N VAL A 46 16.65 1.88 -3.79
CA VAL A 46 15.19 2.16 -3.81
C VAL A 46 14.81 3.13 -2.70
N SER A 47 15.38 2.94 -1.50
CA SER A 47 15.22 3.83 -0.35
C SER A 47 15.56 5.29 -0.69
N THR A 48 16.67 5.50 -1.40
CA THR A 48 17.14 6.85 -1.78
C THR A 48 16.23 7.45 -2.85
N GLU A 49 15.90 6.68 -3.89
CA GLU A 49 15.06 7.13 -4.99
C GLU A 49 13.63 7.48 -4.52
N LEU A 50 13.02 6.65 -3.66
CA LEU A 50 11.69 6.91 -3.11
C LEU A 50 11.67 8.10 -2.15
N ARG A 51 12.74 8.33 -1.36
CA ARG A 51 12.87 9.53 -0.52
C ARG A 51 12.97 10.80 -1.36
N ASN A 52 13.68 10.74 -2.49
CA ASN A 52 13.80 11.86 -3.42
C ASN A 52 12.51 12.12 -4.18
N ASN A 53 11.81 11.05 -4.58
CA ASN A 53 10.55 11.14 -5.30
C ASN A 53 9.54 10.06 -4.85
N PRO A 54 8.69 10.39 -3.87
CA PRO A 54 7.68 9.45 -3.36
C PRO A 54 6.67 8.98 -4.42
N LYS A 55 6.48 9.72 -5.51
CA LYS A 55 5.53 9.37 -6.58
C LYS A 55 5.98 8.16 -7.42
N LEU A 56 7.23 7.72 -7.27
CA LEU A 56 7.75 6.53 -7.95
C LEU A 56 6.97 5.25 -7.60
N VAL A 57 6.28 5.21 -6.46
CA VAL A 57 5.37 4.11 -6.07
C VAL A 57 4.15 3.96 -7.00
N ASN A 58 3.90 4.93 -7.88
CA ASN A 58 2.88 4.88 -8.93
C ASN A 58 3.48 4.78 -10.35
N ASN A 59 4.80 4.87 -10.49
CA ASN A 59 5.44 4.85 -11.80
C ASN A 59 5.64 3.42 -12.27
N LYS A 60 4.83 2.97 -13.24
CA LYS A 60 4.91 1.60 -13.77
C LYS A 60 6.31 1.24 -14.28
N LYS A 61 6.99 2.14 -15.01
CA LYS A 61 8.35 1.89 -15.53
C LYS A 61 9.39 1.71 -14.41
N TYR A 62 9.16 2.34 -13.26
CA TYR A 62 10.01 2.15 -12.09
C TYR A 62 9.71 0.83 -11.40
N LEU A 63 8.43 0.52 -11.21
CA LEU A 63 7.98 -0.74 -10.61
C LEU A 63 8.38 -1.96 -11.44
N ASP A 64 8.31 -1.88 -12.78
CA ASP A 64 8.77 -2.94 -13.69
C ASP A 64 10.29 -3.22 -13.58
N LYS A 65 11.08 -2.26 -13.06
CA LYS A 65 12.53 -2.45 -12.79
C LYS A 65 12.82 -2.89 -11.36
N HIS A 66 11.82 -2.84 -10.50
CA HIS A 66 11.90 -3.13 -9.08
C HIS A 66 10.73 -4.04 -8.70
N ASP A 67 10.70 -5.25 -9.28
CA ASP A 67 9.61 -6.21 -9.09
C ASP A 67 9.33 -6.51 -7.61
N ASP A 68 10.37 -6.51 -6.76
CA ASP A 68 10.22 -6.74 -5.33
C ASP A 68 9.49 -5.59 -4.63
N LEU A 69 9.74 -4.34 -5.05
CA LEU A 69 8.98 -3.17 -4.59
C LEU A 69 7.54 -3.25 -5.08
N GLU A 70 7.30 -3.63 -6.34
CA GLU A 70 5.96 -3.76 -6.89
C GLU A 70 5.15 -4.82 -6.12
N LYS A 71 5.74 -6.00 -5.89
CA LYS A 71 5.12 -7.08 -5.10
C LYS A 71 4.85 -6.63 -3.66
N PHE A 72 5.77 -5.89 -3.06
CA PHE A 72 5.56 -5.32 -1.72
C PHE A 72 4.35 -4.37 -1.71
N LEU A 73 4.31 -3.38 -2.60
CA LEU A 73 3.23 -2.40 -2.63
C LEU A 73 1.87 -3.01 -3.01
N LYS A 74 1.85 -4.10 -3.79
CA LYS A 74 0.62 -4.87 -4.08
C LYS A 74 0.06 -5.57 -2.84
N ARG A 75 0.94 -6.08 -1.96
CA ARG A 75 0.54 -6.70 -0.68
C ARG A 75 0.22 -5.69 0.40
N HIS A 76 0.82 -4.50 0.33
CA HIS A 76 0.70 -3.42 1.31
C HIS A 76 0.15 -2.14 0.66
N PRO A 77 -1.13 -2.13 0.19
CA PRO A 77 -1.71 -0.97 -0.48
C PRO A 77 -1.81 0.25 0.43
N GLU A 78 -1.92 0.05 1.75
CA GLU A 78 -1.99 1.15 2.71
C GLU A 78 -0.66 1.90 2.84
N VAL A 79 0.48 1.20 2.78
CA VAL A 79 1.80 1.85 2.71
C VAL A 79 1.90 2.74 1.48
N LYS A 80 1.44 2.24 0.32
CA LYS A 80 1.42 3.02 -0.91
C LYS A 80 0.57 4.29 -0.75
N ASN A 81 -0.63 4.17 -0.18
CA ASN A 81 -1.52 5.30 0.09
C ASN A 81 -0.88 6.31 1.05
N GLU A 82 -0.22 5.82 2.11
CA GLU A 82 0.43 6.68 3.09
C GLU A 82 1.68 7.39 2.54
N ILE A 83 2.46 6.74 1.68
CA ILE A 83 3.58 7.38 0.97
C ILE A 83 3.08 8.54 0.10
N LEU A 84 1.93 8.36 -0.56
CA LEU A 84 1.35 9.39 -1.43
C LEU A 84 0.75 10.56 -0.64
N ARG A 85 0.10 10.29 0.49
CA ARG A 85 -0.54 11.31 1.33
C ARG A 85 0.44 12.03 2.25
N HIS A 86 1.34 11.27 2.87
CA HIS A 86 2.19 11.73 3.97
C HIS A 86 3.61 11.13 3.89
N PRO A 87 4.38 11.43 2.82
CA PRO A 87 5.71 10.85 2.62
C PRO A 87 6.65 11.14 3.80
N ASN A 88 6.56 12.34 4.40
CA ASN A 88 7.38 12.71 5.55
C ASN A 88 7.12 11.84 6.78
N ARG A 89 5.90 11.32 6.97
CA ARG A 89 5.59 10.39 8.08
C ARG A 89 6.21 9.03 7.81
N VAL A 90 6.06 8.54 6.58
CA VAL A 90 6.59 7.23 6.17
C VAL A 90 8.10 7.24 6.21
N PHE A 91 8.80 8.17 5.56
CA PHE A 91 10.26 8.16 5.50
C PHE A 91 10.97 8.78 6.71
N GLY A 92 10.23 9.49 7.56
CA GLY A 92 10.74 10.13 8.77
C GLY A 92 10.69 9.24 10.02
N ARG A 93 10.77 9.87 11.20
CA ARG A 93 10.74 9.16 12.50
C ARG A 93 9.34 8.93 13.07
N TYR A 94 8.30 9.43 12.43
CA TYR A 94 6.92 9.41 12.95
C TYR A 94 6.48 8.02 13.46
N TYR A 95 6.62 7.00 12.61
CA TYR A 95 6.23 5.63 12.94
C TYR A 95 7.17 4.91 13.92
N ARG A 96 8.39 5.42 14.08
CA ARG A 96 9.37 4.95 15.08
C ARG A 96 9.05 5.51 16.46
N ASP A 97 8.75 6.81 16.54
CA ASP A 97 8.64 7.55 17.79
C ASP A 97 7.27 7.37 18.48
N GLU A 98 6.20 7.06 17.73
CA GLU A 98 4.87 6.93 18.35
C GLU A 98 4.73 5.75 19.33
N ARG A 99 5.63 4.77 19.29
CA ARG A 99 5.71 3.73 20.34
C ARG A 99 6.04 4.30 21.72
N ARG A 100 6.71 5.46 21.81
CA ARG A 100 7.11 6.08 23.08
C ARG A 100 5.98 6.80 23.80
N TYR A 101 4.85 7.05 23.15
CA TYR A 101 3.74 7.83 23.72
C TYR A 101 2.53 6.96 24.12
N ARG A 102 2.71 5.65 24.26
CA ARG A 102 1.70 4.73 24.80
C ARG A 102 2.15 4.18 26.15
#